data_AF-A0A6Y0VVG0-F1
#
_entry.id   AF-A0A6Y0VVG0-F1
#
_cell.length_a   1.000
_cell.length_b   1.000
_cell.length_c   1.000
_cell.angle_alpha   90.00
_cell.angle_beta   90.00
_cell.angle_gamma   90.00
#
_symmetry.space_group_name_H-M   'P 1'
#
loop_
_entity.id
_entity.type
_entity.pdbx_description
1 polymer ?
#
loop_
_entity_poly.entity_id
_entity_poly.type
_entity_poly.pdbx_seq_one_letter_code
_entity_poly.pdbx_strand_id
1 'polypeptide(L)'
;QLRTLLVGVIKPESPATAAAILAAKDPAKTWHDYEASAGKMKLEVPASIPPAQMKVINQNQQLMDDLGANATPAIYYMNKDKILQQVVGLPEKAQLDAMMGQP
;
A
#
# COMPACT_ATOMS: atom_id res chain seq x y z
N GLN A 1 4.14 -8.34 -11.09
CA GLN A 1 3.37 -7.09 -10.91
C GLN A 1 3.16 -6.87 -9.43
N LEU A 2 3.17 -5.61 -8.96
CA LEU A 2 2.76 -5.26 -7.60
C LEU A 2 1.38 -4.60 -7.65
N ARG A 3 0.52 -4.92 -6.69
CA ARG A 3 -0.82 -4.33 -6.53
C ARG A 3 -0.91 -3.72 -5.14
N THR A 4 -0.79 -2.40 -5.04
CA THR A 4 -0.78 -1.70 -3.76
C THR A 4 -2.19 -1.40 -3.27
N LEU A 5 -2.47 -1.76 -2.03
CA LEU A 5 -3.66 -1.33 -1.30
C LEU A 5 -3.25 -0.23 -0.32
N LEU A 6 -3.59 1.02 -0.62
CA LEU A 6 -3.24 2.16 0.24
C LEU A 6 -4.06 2.13 1.53
N VAL A 7 -3.38 2.37 2.65
CA VAL A 7 -3.94 2.51 4.00
C VAL A 7 -3.45 3.81 4.63
N GLY A 8 -4.15 4.30 5.65
CA GLY A 8 -3.89 5.58 6.31
C GLY A 8 -3.51 5.47 7.79
N VAL A 9 -2.65 4.51 8.18
CA VAL A 9 -2.55 4.09 9.61
C VAL A 9 -1.31 4.56 10.38
N ILE A 10 -0.27 5.05 9.70
CA ILE A 10 1.04 5.27 10.35
C ILE A 10 1.18 6.66 10.98
N LYS A 11 0.76 7.72 10.29
CA LYS A 11 0.82 9.10 10.76
C LYS A 11 -0.55 9.78 10.69
N PRO A 12 -0.79 10.86 11.46
CA PRO A 12 -2.04 11.61 11.39
C PRO A 12 -2.40 12.07 9.96
N GLU A 13 -1.41 12.43 9.15
CA GLU A 13 -1.59 12.85 7.76
C GLU A 13 -1.83 11.70 6.76
N SER A 14 -1.56 10.45 7.15
CA SER A 14 -1.58 9.29 6.23
C SER A 14 -2.92 9.10 5.49
N PRO A 15 -4.10 9.21 6.12
CA PRO A 15 -5.37 9.09 5.40
C PRO A 15 -5.55 10.15 4.32
N ALA A 16 -5.15 11.40 4.60
CA ALA A 16 -5.29 12.51 3.67
C ALA A 16 -4.30 12.37 2.49
N THR A 17 -3.08 11.94 2.76
CA THR A 17 -2.07 11.63 1.73
C THR A 17 -2.54 10.48 0.82
N ALA A 18 -3.02 9.37 1.40
CA ALA A 18 -3.55 8.25 0.63
C ALA A 18 -4.75 8.69 -0.22
N ALA A 19 -5.66 9.50 0.34
CA ALA A 19 -6.79 10.04 -0.38
C ALA A 19 -6.38 10.95 -1.55
N ALA A 20 -5.36 11.78 -1.37
CA ALA A 20 -4.82 12.65 -2.43
C ALA A 20 -4.27 11.82 -3.61
N ILE A 21 -3.54 10.74 -3.32
CA ILE A 21 -3.04 9.81 -4.35
C ILE A 21 -4.20 9.12 -5.06
N LEU A 22 -5.20 8.62 -4.32
CA LEU A 22 -6.39 7.98 -4.89
C LEU A 22 -7.28 8.92 -5.71
N ALA A 23 -7.25 10.23 -5.42
CA ALA A 23 -8.01 11.25 -6.12
C ALA A 23 -7.30 11.82 -7.36
N ALA A 24 -6.04 11.47 -7.58
CA ALA A 24 -5.29 11.94 -8.74
C ALA A 24 -5.90 11.43 -10.06
N LYS A 25 -5.62 12.13 -11.16
CA LYS A 25 -6.08 11.72 -12.51
C LYS A 25 -5.57 10.33 -12.91
N ASP A 26 -4.37 9.99 -12.46
CA ASP A 26 -3.76 8.67 -12.61
C ASP A 26 -3.18 8.24 -11.24
N PRO A 27 -3.97 7.55 -10.41
CA PRO A 27 -3.54 7.14 -9.07
C PRO A 27 -2.34 6.19 -9.09
N ALA A 28 -2.25 5.30 -10.08
CA ALA A 28 -1.17 4.32 -10.18
C ALA A 28 0.15 5.00 -10.51
N LYS A 29 0.16 5.93 -11.48
CA LYS A 29 1.32 6.75 -11.78
C LYS A 29 1.70 7.64 -10.60
N THR A 30 0.72 8.27 -9.96
CA THR A 30 0.96 9.15 -8.81
C THR A 30 1.58 8.39 -7.65
N TRP A 31 1.11 7.17 -7.37
CA TRP A 31 1.71 6.29 -6.37
C TRP A 31 3.16 5.93 -6.73
N HIS A 32 3.41 5.54 -7.98
CA HIS A 32 4.75 5.21 -8.44
C HIS A 32 5.73 6.38 -8.27
N ASP A 33 5.34 7.57 -8.71
CA ASP A 33 6.16 8.78 -8.63
C ASP A 33 6.38 9.22 -7.15
N TYR A 34 5.35 9.07 -6.30
CA TYR A 34 5.44 9.36 -4.87
C TYR A 34 6.45 8.45 -4.16
N GLU A 35 6.37 7.14 -4.38
CA GLU A 35 7.32 6.17 -3.83
C GLU A 35 8.75 6.39 -4.37
N ALA A 36 8.90 6.62 -5.68
CA ALA A 36 10.19 6.90 -6.30
C ALA A 36 10.85 8.19 -5.75
N SER A 37 10.04 9.15 -5.30
CA SER A 37 10.51 10.37 -4.65
C SER A 37 10.83 10.19 -3.15
N ALA A 38 10.65 8.99 -2.59
CA ALA A 38 10.69 8.73 -1.15
C ALA A 38 9.74 9.64 -0.35
N GLY A 39 8.53 9.85 -0.87
CA GLY A 39 7.49 10.68 -0.28
C GLY A 39 7.73 12.19 -0.35
N LYS A 40 8.70 12.66 -1.13
CA LYS A 40 9.04 14.09 -1.29
C LYS A 40 8.24 14.80 -2.37
N MET A 41 7.58 14.04 -3.25
CA MET A 41 6.67 14.57 -4.25
C MET A 41 5.56 15.36 -3.55
N LYS A 42 5.31 16.58 -4.03
CA LYS A 42 4.20 17.40 -3.55
C LYS A 42 2.88 16.83 -4.07
N LEU A 43 1.91 16.71 -3.17
CA LEU A 43 0.54 16.29 -3.49
C LEU A 43 -0.41 17.45 -3.19
N GLU A 44 -1.44 17.58 -4.02
CA GLU A 44 -2.57 18.45 -3.71
C GLU A 44 -3.48 17.73 -2.72
N VAL A 45 -3.22 17.94 -1.42
CA VAL A 45 -4.02 17.31 -0.36
C VAL A 45 -5.36 18.05 -0.25
N PRO A 46 -6.51 17.35 -0.36
CA PRO A 46 -7.80 18.00 -0.26
C PRO A 46 -8.06 18.48 1.18
N ALA A 47 -8.80 19.58 1.32
CA ALA A 47 -9.18 20.12 2.64
C ALA A 47 -10.01 19.12 3.49
N SER A 48 -10.71 18.20 2.83
CA SER A 48 -11.45 17.10 3.45
C SER A 48 -11.37 15.85 2.58
N ILE A 49 -11.28 14.67 3.19
CA ILE A 49 -11.26 13.39 2.46
C ILE A 49 -12.67 13.11 1.93
N PRO A 50 -12.86 12.94 0.60
CA PRO A 50 -14.19 12.61 0.08
C PRO A 50 -14.62 11.19 0.50
N PRO A 51 -15.93 10.94 0.66
CA PRO A 51 -16.43 9.66 1.21
C PRO A 51 -15.99 8.42 0.42
N ALA A 52 -15.81 8.53 -0.91
CA ALA A 52 -15.40 7.42 -1.75
C ALA A 52 -13.97 6.95 -1.42
N GLN A 53 -13.03 7.88 -1.27
CA GLN A 53 -11.64 7.58 -0.91
C GLN A 53 -11.57 7.06 0.53
N MET A 54 -12.33 7.66 1.45
CA MET A 54 -12.39 7.20 2.84
C MET A 54 -12.86 5.74 2.92
N LYS A 55 -13.87 5.36 2.13
CA LYS A 55 -14.36 3.98 2.06
C LYS A 55 -13.28 3.02 1.58
N VAL A 56 -12.55 3.35 0.51
CA VAL A 56 -11.48 2.50 -0.02
C VAL A 56 -10.36 2.31 1.01
N ILE A 57 -9.91 3.39 1.64
CA ILE A 57 -8.85 3.35 2.66
C ILE A 57 -9.27 2.47 3.84
N ASN A 58 -10.50 2.63 4.34
CA ASN A 58 -11.02 1.84 5.46
C ASN A 58 -11.18 0.35 5.09
N GLN A 59 -11.63 0.05 3.88
CA GLN A 59 -11.75 -1.34 3.40
C GLN A 59 -10.38 -2.02 3.27
N ASN A 60 -9.38 -1.31 2.75
CA ASN A 60 -8.01 -1.82 2.67
C ASN A 60 -7.41 -2.04 4.06
N GLN A 61 -7.67 -1.13 5.00
CA GLN A 61 -7.22 -1.26 6.38
C GLN A 61 -7.87 -2.46 7.06
N GLN A 62 -9.19 -2.63 6.94
CA GLN A 62 -9.87 -3.81 7.49
C GLN A 62 -9.28 -5.11 6.94
N LEU A 63 -8.99 -5.17 5.64
CA LEU A 63 -8.34 -6.34 5.05
C LEU A 63 -6.92 -6.57 5.61
N MET A 64 -6.16 -5.51 5.86
CA MET A 64 -4.84 -5.60 6.49
C MET A 64 -4.95 -6.15 7.93
N ASP A 65 -5.94 -5.68 8.69
CA ASP A 65 -6.24 -6.11 10.05
C ASP A 65 -6.70 -7.60 10.08
N ASP A 66 -7.59 -8.00 9.18
CA ASP A 66 -8.10 -9.36 9.04
C ASP A 66 -6.98 -10.36 8.69
N LEU A 67 -5.96 -9.91 7.95
CA LEU A 67 -4.76 -10.67 7.61
C LEU A 67 -3.68 -10.62 8.71
N GLY A 68 -3.94 -9.92 9.82
CA GLY A 68 -3.11 -9.92 11.02
C GLY A 68 -1.82 -9.10 10.93
N ALA A 69 -1.67 -8.24 9.91
CA ALA A 69 -0.48 -7.40 9.79
C ALA A 69 -0.63 -6.12 10.63
N ASN A 70 0.37 -5.84 11.48
CA ASN A 70 0.40 -4.67 12.37
C ASN A 70 1.35 -3.55 11.88
N ALA A 71 2.02 -3.74 10.74
CA ALA A 71 2.97 -2.78 10.18
C ALA A 71 2.98 -2.82 8.65
N THR A 72 3.43 -1.72 8.04
CA THR A 72 3.60 -1.59 6.58
C THR A 72 5.07 -1.52 6.18
N PRO A 73 5.49 -2.08 5.03
CA PRO A 73 4.63 -2.80 4.07
C PRO A 73 4.22 -4.18 4.59
N ALA A 74 2.96 -4.55 4.35
CA ALA A 74 2.45 -5.90 4.54
C ALA A 74 2.25 -6.51 3.15
N ILE A 75 3.09 -7.47 2.78
CA ILE A 75 3.20 -7.99 1.42
C ILE A 75 2.68 -9.43 1.39
N TYR A 76 1.79 -9.69 0.44
CA TYR A 76 1.12 -10.98 0.29
C TYR A 76 1.39 -11.55 -1.09
N TYR A 77 1.71 -12.85 -1.15
CA TYR A 77 1.92 -13.57 -2.41
C TYR A 77 1.49 -15.03 -2.26
N MET A 78 1.17 -15.67 -3.38
CA MET A 78 0.94 -17.13 -3.41
C MET A 78 2.24 -17.84 -3.75
N ASN A 79 2.62 -18.85 -2.97
CA ASN A 79 3.74 -19.71 -3.32
C ASN A 79 3.35 -20.75 -4.41
N LYS A 80 4.31 -21.60 -4.79
CA LYS A 80 4.11 -22.66 -5.81
C LYS A 80 3.01 -23.66 -5.43
N ASP A 81 2.76 -23.84 -4.13
CA ASP A 81 1.73 -24.73 -3.59
C ASP A 81 0.36 -24.06 -3.44
N LYS A 82 0.19 -22.82 -3.93
CA LYS A 82 -1.03 -22.01 -3.79
C LYS A 82 -1.39 -21.68 -2.34
N ILE A 83 -0.39 -21.63 -1.46
CA ILE A 83 -0.53 -21.22 -0.07
C ILE A 83 -0.19 -19.73 0.03
N LEU A 84 -1.10 -18.96 0.64
CA LEU A 84 -0.89 -17.54 0.92
C LEU A 84 0.29 -17.36 1.86
N GLN A 85 1.25 -16.55 1.45
CA GLN A 85 2.41 -16.16 2.23
C GLN A 85 2.29 -14.68 2.61
N GLN A 86 2.92 -14.32 3.74
CA GLN A 86 2.97 -12.96 4.25
C GLN A 86 4.42 -12.58 4.58
N VAL A 87 4.80 -11.36 4.23
CA VAL A 87 6.05 -10.71 4.67
C VAL A 87 5.71 -9.32 5.19
N VAL A 88 6.17 -9.00 6.39
CA VAL A 88 5.95 -7.69 7.03
C VAL A 88 7.29 -6.97 7.16
N GLY A 89 7.34 -5.72 6.72
CA GLY A 89 8.56 -4.91 6.70
C GLY A 89 9.40 -5.11 5.44
N LEU A 90 10.67 -4.71 5.51
CA LEU A 90 11.61 -4.86 4.41
C LEU A 90 11.99 -6.35 4.26
N PRO A 91 11.70 -7.02 3.13
CA PRO A 91 12.09 -8.41 2.93
C PRO A 91 13.60 -8.59 2.93
N GLU A 92 14.07 -9.68 3.52
CA GLU A 92 15.42 -10.17 3.31
C GLU A 92 15.58 -10.69 1.87
N LYS A 93 16.83 -10.85 1.40
CA LYS A 93 17.10 -11.25 0.01
C LYS A 93 16.37 -12.53 -0.41
N ALA A 94 16.40 -13.58 0.41
CA ALA A 94 15.73 -14.84 0.08
C ALA A 94 14.19 -14.69 -0.01
N GLN A 95 13.60 -13.89 0.88
CA GLN A 95 12.17 -13.58 0.83
C GLN A 95 11.83 -12.79 -0.44
N LEU A 96 12.62 -11.76 -0.75
CA LEU A 96 12.44 -10.95 -1.96
C LEU A 96 12.52 -11.80 -3.23
N ASP A 97 13.52 -12.67 -3.34
CA ASP A 97 13.69 -13.57 -4.50
C ASP A 97 12.47 -14.50 -4.65
N ALA A 98 11.99 -15.08 -3.54
CA ALA A 98 10.79 -15.93 -3.53
C ALA A 98 9.52 -15.16 -3.92
N MET A 99 9.33 -13.95 -3.40
CA MET A 99 8.18 -13.08 -3.69
C MET A 99 8.14 -12.63 -5.16
N MET A 100 9.31 -12.38 -5.74
CA MET A 100 9.44 -11.97 -7.14
C MET A 100 9.36 -13.14 -8.13
N GLY A 101 9.23 -14.38 -7.64
CA GLY A 101 9.13 -15.58 -8.45
C GLY A 101 10.43 -15.90 -9.18
N GLN A 102 11.59 -15.52 -8.62
CA GLN A 102 12.88 -15.94 -9.17
C GLN A 102 13.08 -17.45 -8.98
N PRO A 103 13.78 -18.13 -9.92
CA PRO A 103 14.03 -19.57 -9.86
C PRO A 103 14.81 -19.99 -8.60
#